data_AF-A0A382J1D6-F1
#
_entry.id   AF-A0A382J1D6-F1
#
_cell.length_a   1.000
_cell.length_b   1.000
_cell.length_c   1.000
_cell.angle_alpha   90.00
_cell.angle_beta   90.00
_cell.angle_gamma   90.00
#
_symmetry.space_group_name_H-M   'P 1'
#
loop_
_entity.id
_entity.type
_entity.pdbx_description
1 polymer ?
#
loop_
_entity_poly.entity_id
_entity_poly.type
_entity_poly.pdbx_seq_one_letter_code
_entity_poly.pdbx_strand_id
1 'polypeptide(L)'
;APGKAKNMGDGWETRRRRDKGFDWIVVNSVKGCNISNIEISTHHFKGNSPSHCSLQAAYIPNLKSSKSIISQSNKWKYLLNKVNLSANKKHIFKNKLMKNSKINFVKINIFPDGGISRFKIFGKTV
;
A
#
# COMPACT_ATOMS: atom_id res chain seq x y z
N ALA A 1 -1.03 -3.62 -12.07
CA ALA A 1 -0.97 -3.26 -13.50
C ALA A 1 0.45 -2.83 -13.88
N PRO A 2 0.95 -3.19 -15.07
CA PRO A 2 2.25 -2.74 -15.57
C PRO A 2 2.25 -1.24 -15.92
N GLY A 3 3.45 -0.68 -16.12
CA GLY A 3 3.65 0.68 -16.62
C GLY A 3 3.14 1.81 -15.71
N LYS A 4 3.12 3.02 -16.26
CA LYS A 4 2.45 4.20 -15.66
C LYS A 4 0.96 4.16 -15.98
N ALA A 5 0.14 4.77 -15.14
CA ALA A 5 -1.26 5.04 -15.47
C ALA A 5 -1.34 5.99 -16.68
N LYS A 6 -2.36 5.82 -17.53
CA LYS A 6 -2.68 6.75 -18.64
C LYS A 6 -3.59 7.89 -18.16
N ASN A 7 -4.44 7.62 -17.18
CA ASN A 7 -5.32 8.60 -16.53
C ASN A 7 -5.66 8.15 -15.08
N MET A 8 -6.56 8.88 -14.40
CA MET A 8 -6.97 8.56 -13.02
C MET A 8 -7.72 7.23 -12.90
N GLY A 9 -8.50 6.83 -13.91
CA GLY A 9 -9.30 5.60 -13.91
C GLY A 9 -8.46 4.31 -13.92
N ASP A 10 -7.16 4.41 -14.23
CA ASP A 10 -6.23 3.30 -14.15
C ASP A 10 -5.68 3.07 -12.72
N GLY A 11 -6.11 3.88 -11.74
CA GLY A 11 -5.68 3.82 -10.35
C GLY A 11 -6.72 3.23 -9.40
N TRP A 12 -6.39 3.21 -8.12
CA TRP A 12 -7.35 3.01 -7.04
C TRP A 12 -7.69 4.38 -6.46
N GLU A 13 -8.98 4.73 -6.46
CA GLU A 13 -9.51 5.97 -5.88
C GLU A 13 -10.69 5.63 -4.97
N THR A 14 -10.77 6.31 -3.83
CA THR A 14 -11.91 6.19 -2.90
C THR A 14 -12.76 7.45 -2.89
N ARG A 15 -14.02 7.30 -2.43
CA ARG A 15 -14.92 8.45 -2.23
C ARG A 15 -14.34 9.35 -1.15
N ARG A 16 -14.51 10.67 -1.31
CA ARG A 16 -14.17 11.66 -0.28
C ARG A 16 -14.82 11.30 1.06
N ARG A 17 -13.98 11.24 2.10
CA ARG A 17 -14.38 10.97 3.47
C ARG A 17 -14.78 12.26 4.17
N ARG A 18 -15.78 12.19 5.06
CA ARG A 18 -16.18 13.32 5.94
C ARG A 18 -16.19 12.96 7.43
N ASP A 19 -16.06 11.68 7.74
CA ASP A 19 -15.88 11.12 9.07
C ASP A 19 -14.38 10.94 9.42
N LYS A 20 -14.10 10.64 10.68
CA LYS A 20 -12.73 10.35 11.13
C LYS A 20 -12.24 9.02 10.53
N GLY A 21 -10.93 8.89 10.33
CA GLY A 21 -10.31 7.63 9.93
C GLY A 21 -9.53 7.72 8.63
N PHE A 22 -9.48 6.60 7.91
CA PHE A 22 -8.70 6.43 6.70
C PHE A 22 -9.24 5.28 5.85
N ASP A 23 -8.97 5.31 4.55
CA ASP A 23 -9.29 4.21 3.65
C ASP A 23 -8.12 3.26 3.47
N TRP A 24 -8.42 2.01 3.14
CA TRP A 24 -7.41 0.99 3.01
C TRP A 24 -7.80 -0.10 2.01
N ILE A 25 -6.79 -0.80 1.51
CA ILE A 25 -6.94 -2.02 0.73
C ILE A 25 -5.91 -3.05 1.19
N VAL A 26 -6.30 -4.33 1.21
CA VAL A 26 -5.38 -5.45 1.43
C VAL A 26 -5.13 -6.13 0.09
N VAL A 27 -3.86 -6.27 -0.27
CA VAL A 27 -3.43 -6.95 -1.49
C VAL A 27 -2.58 -8.16 -1.12
N ASN A 28 -2.81 -9.26 -1.84
CA ASN A 28 -1.96 -10.44 -1.81
C ASN A 28 -0.82 -10.27 -2.82
N SER A 29 0.39 -10.65 -2.45
CA SER A 29 1.58 -10.68 -3.32
C SER A 29 2.14 -12.10 -3.41
N VAL A 30 3.08 -12.31 -4.32
CA VAL A 30 3.94 -13.50 -4.25
C VAL A 30 4.63 -13.57 -2.88
N LYS A 31 4.97 -14.78 -2.44
CA LYS A 31 5.76 -15.00 -1.23
C LYS A 31 7.13 -14.34 -1.44
N GLY A 32 7.37 -13.25 -0.71
CA GLY A 32 8.59 -12.46 -0.84
C GLY A 32 9.33 -12.32 0.49
N CYS A 33 10.61 -12.00 0.40
CA CYS A 33 11.49 -11.65 1.50
C CYS A 33 12.43 -10.51 1.07
N ASN A 34 13.22 -10.00 2.01
CA ASN A 34 14.26 -9.00 1.72
C ASN A 34 13.72 -7.80 0.94
N ILE A 35 12.56 -7.28 1.39
CA ILE A 35 11.93 -6.13 0.75
C ILE A 35 12.86 -4.93 0.90
N SER A 36 13.26 -4.34 -0.23
CA SER A 36 14.25 -3.25 -0.28
C SER A 36 13.58 -1.90 -0.48
N ASN A 37 12.78 -1.78 -1.55
CA ASN A 37 12.15 -0.55 -1.98
C ASN A 37 10.64 -0.70 -2.08
N ILE A 38 9.96 0.40 -1.83
CA ILE A 38 8.52 0.55 -1.91
C ILE A 38 8.24 1.78 -2.78
N GLU A 39 7.45 1.61 -3.83
CA GLU A 39 7.03 2.69 -4.72
C GLU A 39 5.53 2.97 -4.54
N ILE A 40 5.20 4.25 -4.31
CA ILE A 40 3.83 4.75 -4.30
C ILE A 40 3.75 5.89 -5.31
N SER A 41 2.92 5.74 -6.33
CA SER A 41 2.70 6.74 -7.36
C SER A 41 1.31 7.34 -7.25
N THR A 42 1.22 8.66 -7.23
CA THR A 42 -0.02 9.46 -7.27
C THR A 42 -0.23 10.10 -8.65
N HIS A 43 0.37 9.54 -9.70
CA HIS A 43 0.28 10.07 -11.07
C HIS A 43 -1.19 10.27 -11.49
N HIS A 44 -1.48 11.38 -12.16
CA HIS A 44 -2.83 11.88 -12.49
C HIS A 44 -3.72 12.34 -11.32
N PHE A 45 -3.44 11.95 -10.08
CA PHE A 45 -4.13 12.47 -8.90
C PHE A 45 -3.51 13.83 -8.50
N LYS A 46 -4.01 14.90 -9.12
CA LYS A 46 -3.48 16.27 -8.97
C LYS A 46 -4.13 17.06 -7.83
N GLY A 47 -5.42 16.82 -7.56
CA GLY A 47 -6.18 17.50 -6.50
C GLY A 47 -6.82 16.57 -5.47
N ASN A 48 -6.68 15.26 -5.68
CA ASN A 48 -7.33 14.20 -4.91
C ASN A 48 -6.37 13.04 -4.60
N SER A 49 -5.06 13.29 -4.59
CA SER A 49 -4.11 12.35 -4.00
C SER A 49 -4.24 12.37 -2.47
N PRO A 50 -4.05 11.24 -1.78
CA PRO A 50 -4.04 11.24 -0.33
C PRO A 50 -2.87 12.07 0.20
N SER A 51 -3.08 12.72 1.33
CA SER A 51 -2.03 13.53 2.00
C SER A 51 -0.92 12.66 2.57
N HIS A 52 -1.27 11.46 3.05
CA HIS A 52 -0.34 10.52 3.65
C HIS A 52 -0.68 9.09 3.27
N CYS A 53 0.31 8.20 3.39
CA CYS A 53 0.14 6.76 3.29
C CYS A 53 0.94 6.05 4.37
N SER A 54 0.46 4.89 4.83
CA SER A 54 1.24 3.93 5.63
C SER A 54 1.00 2.53 5.11
N LEU A 55 1.92 1.61 5.38
CA LEU A 55 1.83 0.23 4.95
C LEU A 55 2.01 -0.70 6.13
N GLN A 56 1.13 -1.69 6.26
CA GLN A 56 1.32 -2.82 7.16
C GLN A 56 1.49 -4.09 6.34
N ALA A 57 2.22 -5.07 6.86
CA ALA A 57 2.45 -6.32 6.15
C ALA A 57 2.48 -7.53 7.08
N ALA A 58 2.15 -8.69 6.51
CA ALA A 58 2.23 -9.96 7.20
C ALA A 58 2.61 -11.09 6.24
N TYR A 59 3.09 -12.18 6.83
CA TYR A 59 3.18 -13.48 6.18
C TYR A 59 2.11 -14.40 6.73
N ILE A 60 1.26 -14.92 5.84
CA ILE A 60 0.20 -15.88 6.16
C ILE A 60 0.44 -17.12 5.29
N PRO A 61 0.98 -18.22 5.84
CA PRO A 61 1.44 -19.36 5.04
C PRO A 61 0.30 -20.14 4.38
N ASN A 62 -0.85 -20.22 5.05
CA ASN A 62 -2.01 -21.00 4.62
C ASN A 62 -3.14 -20.07 4.18
N LEU A 63 -3.92 -20.50 3.18
CA LEU A 63 -5.12 -19.78 2.76
C LEU A 63 -6.09 -19.64 3.94
N LYS A 64 -6.45 -18.40 4.24
CA LYS A 64 -7.50 -18.04 5.19
C LYS A 64 -8.61 -17.32 4.44
N SER A 65 -9.81 -17.31 5.00
CA SER A 65 -10.90 -16.49 4.47
C SER A 65 -10.53 -15.00 4.48
N SER A 66 -11.06 -14.25 3.52
CA SER A 66 -10.86 -12.79 3.43
C SER A 66 -11.24 -12.09 4.74
N LYS A 67 -12.34 -12.49 5.38
CA LYS A 67 -12.79 -11.96 6.68
C LYS A 67 -11.75 -12.16 7.78
N SER A 68 -11.12 -13.33 7.83
CA SER A 68 -10.04 -13.62 8.80
C SER A 68 -8.80 -12.76 8.55
N ILE A 69 -8.38 -12.63 7.29
CA ILE A 69 -7.25 -11.78 6.88
C ILE A 69 -7.50 -10.32 7.28
N ILE A 70 -8.69 -9.79 6.97
CA ILE A 70 -9.08 -8.41 7.29
C ILE A 70 -9.07 -8.18 8.81
N SER A 71 -9.66 -9.08 9.59
CA SER A 71 -9.68 -8.96 11.06
C SER A 71 -8.27 -8.91 11.66
N GLN A 72 -7.37 -9.78 11.17
CA GLN A 72 -5.97 -9.82 11.62
C GLN A 72 -5.16 -8.62 11.14
N SER A 73 -5.54 -8.01 10.01
CA SER A 73 -4.78 -6.92 9.36
C SER A 73 -4.59 -5.69 10.24
N ASN A 74 -5.50 -5.44 11.18
CA ASN A 74 -5.39 -4.32 12.12
C ASN A 74 -4.20 -4.46 13.09
N LYS A 75 -3.73 -5.69 13.32
CA LYS A 75 -2.60 -6.00 14.21
C LYS A 75 -1.28 -6.22 13.47
N TRP A 76 -1.26 -6.07 12.13
CA TRP A 76 -0.04 -6.28 11.35
C TRP A 76 1.00 -5.20 11.66
N LYS A 77 2.28 -5.58 11.62
CA LYS A 77 3.39 -4.65 11.83
C LYS A 77 3.52 -3.71 10.63
N TYR A 78 4.02 -2.50 10.88
CA TYR A 78 4.28 -1.54 9.82
C TYR A 78 5.48 -1.98 8.96
N LEU A 79 5.26 -2.03 7.66
CA LEU A 79 6.31 -2.09 6.63
C LEU A 79 6.82 -0.68 6.30
N LEU A 80 5.93 0.30 6.33
CA LEU A 80 6.22 1.72 6.16
C LEU A 80 5.34 2.52 7.13
N ASN A 81 5.97 3.31 8.01
CA ASN A 81 5.24 4.24 8.87
C ASN A 81 4.49 5.29 8.04
N LYS A 82 3.60 6.06 8.68
CA LYS A 82 2.88 7.14 7.99
C LYS A 82 3.86 8.15 7.40
N VAL A 83 3.81 8.32 6.08
CA VAL A 83 4.65 9.24 5.30
C VAL A 83 3.79 10.19 4.48
N ASN A 84 4.32 11.38 4.21
CA ASN A 84 3.67 12.37 3.37
C ASN A 84 3.73 11.96 1.90
N LEU A 85 2.67 12.25 1.16
CA LEU A 85 2.62 12.11 -0.29
C LEU A 85 2.36 13.48 -0.91
N SER A 86 2.82 13.64 -2.15
CA SER A 86 2.53 14.81 -2.99
C SER A 86 1.68 14.40 -4.18
N ALA A 87 0.93 15.34 -4.71
CA ALA A 87 0.12 15.14 -5.90
C ALA A 87 0.98 14.84 -7.14
N ASN A 88 0.46 14.00 -8.03
CA ASN A 88 1.07 13.68 -9.33
C ASN A 88 2.56 13.29 -9.27
N LYS A 89 2.97 12.52 -8.27
CA LYS A 89 4.38 12.24 -8.00
C LYS A 89 4.63 10.75 -7.73
N LYS A 90 5.81 10.30 -8.13
CA LYS A 90 6.36 8.99 -7.73
C LYS A 90 7.17 9.15 -6.44
N HIS A 91 6.85 8.34 -5.44
CA HIS A 91 7.53 8.30 -4.15
C HIS A 91 8.22 6.95 -4.02
N ILE A 92 9.49 6.96 -3.63
CA ILE A 92 10.27 5.75 -3.39
C ILE A 92 10.76 5.78 -1.95
N PHE A 93 10.44 4.74 -1.20
CA PHE A 93 10.82 4.59 0.19
C PHE A 93 11.68 3.34 0.36
N LYS A 94 12.73 3.44 1.18
CA LYS A 94 13.53 2.28 1.61
C LYS A 94 12.84 1.61 2.79
N ASN A 95 12.73 0.28 2.75
CA ASN A 95 12.23 -0.49 3.89
C ASN A 95 13.27 -0.49 5.02
N LYS A 96 12.89 0.09 6.16
CA LYS A 96 13.71 0.10 7.38
C LYS A 96 13.20 -0.84 8.47
N LEU A 97 11.93 -1.26 8.40
CA LEU A 97 11.22 -1.90 9.52
C LEU A 97 11.17 -3.42 9.42
N MET A 98 11.00 -3.96 8.21
CA MET A 98 10.79 -5.39 7.97
C MET A 98 11.83 -5.96 7.01
N LYS A 99 13.12 -5.66 7.23
CA LYS A 99 14.21 -5.98 6.27
C LYS A 99 14.30 -7.46 5.92
N ASN A 100 14.20 -8.35 6.90
CA ASN A 100 14.39 -9.80 6.72
C ASN A 100 13.09 -10.62 6.88
N SER A 101 11.94 -9.94 6.93
CA SER A 101 10.65 -10.62 7.13
C SER A 101 10.15 -11.21 5.80
N LYS A 102 9.55 -12.40 5.87
CA LYS A 102 8.70 -12.90 4.79
C LYS A 102 7.41 -12.07 4.76
N ILE A 103 6.89 -11.79 3.57
CA ILE A 103 5.65 -11.05 3.34
C ILE A 103 4.92 -11.68 2.16
N ASN A 104 3.60 -11.83 2.28
CA ASN A 104 2.71 -12.13 1.15
C ASN A 104 1.40 -11.32 1.19
N PHE A 105 1.14 -10.58 2.26
CA PHE A 105 0.04 -9.61 2.28
C PHE A 105 0.55 -8.23 2.68
N VAL A 106 0.02 -7.22 2.01
CA VAL A 106 0.26 -5.82 2.32
C VAL A 106 -1.08 -5.11 2.47
N LYS A 107 -1.24 -4.36 3.55
CA LYS A 107 -2.34 -3.42 3.75
C LYS A 107 -1.84 -2.01 3.47
N ILE A 108 -2.44 -1.36 2.48
CA ILE A 108 -2.15 0.02 2.10
C ILE A 108 -3.20 0.90 2.75
N ASN A 109 -2.78 1.85 3.59
CA ASN A 109 -3.67 2.80 4.26
C ASN A 109 -3.42 4.21 3.71
N ILE A 110 -4.45 4.88 3.23
CA ILE A 110 -4.40 6.25 2.67
C ILE A 110 -5.20 7.21 3.55
N PHE A 111 -4.67 8.41 3.81
CA PHE A 111 -5.26 9.33 4.79
C PHE A 111 -5.67 10.69 4.17
N PRO A 112 -6.90 11.16 4.45
CA PRO A 112 -8.07 10.39 4.94
C PRO A 112 -8.70 9.50 3.84
N ASP A 113 -8.51 9.88 2.59
CA ASP A 113 -9.04 9.25 1.38
C ASP A 113 -8.19 9.72 0.17
N GLY A 114 -8.57 9.33 -1.04
CA GLY A 114 -7.98 9.83 -2.28
C GLY A 114 -7.54 8.71 -3.22
N GLY A 115 -6.65 9.04 -4.15
CA GLY A 115 -6.21 8.11 -5.18
C GLY A 115 -4.70 7.83 -5.26
N ILE A 116 -4.37 6.57 -5.53
CA ILE A 116 -3.04 6.08 -5.85
C ILE A 116 -3.08 5.42 -7.23
N SER A 117 -2.18 5.83 -8.12
CA SER A 117 -2.08 5.28 -9.46
C SER A 117 -1.40 3.92 -9.48
N ARG A 118 -0.30 3.76 -8.71
CA ARG A 118 0.49 2.52 -8.68
C ARG A 118 1.08 2.31 -7.29
N PHE A 119 1.11 1.05 -6.89
CA PHE A 119 1.87 0.56 -5.75
C PHE A 119 2.81 -0.53 -6.25
N LYS A 120 4.09 -0.49 -5.85
CA LYS A 120 5.04 -1.57 -6.08
C LYS A 120 5.85 -1.85 -4.83
N ILE A 121 6.17 -3.11 -4.64
CA ILE A 121 7.06 -3.59 -3.59
C ILE A 121 8.16 -4.41 -4.26
N PHE A 122 9.41 -4.14 -3.92
CA PHE A 122 10.57 -4.79 -4.51
C PHE A 122 11.28 -5.61 -3.45
N GLY A 123 11.54 -6.88 -3.76
CA GLY A 123 12.22 -7.82 -2.87
C GLY A 123 12.64 -9.07 -3.63
N LYS A 124 13.05 -10.10 -2.89
CA LYS A 124 13.37 -11.41 -3.44
C LYS A 124 12.16 -12.34 -3.27
N THR A 125 11.94 -13.23 -4.23
CA THR A 125 10.99 -14.33 -4.08
C THR A 125 11.53 -15.35 -3.08
N VAL A 126 10.62 -16.01 -2.36
CA VAL A 126 10.91 -17.14 -1.46
C VAL A 126 10.53 -18.44 -2.13
#